data_AF-A0A376ZQL2-F1
#
_entry.id   AF-A0A376ZQL2-F1
#
_cell.length_a   1.000
_cell.length_b   1.000
_cell.length_c   1.000
_cell.angle_alpha   90.00
_cell.angle_beta   90.00
_cell.angle_gamma   90.00
#
_symmetry.space_group_name_H-M   'P 1'
#
loop_
_entity.id
_entity.type
_entity.pdbx_description
1 polymer ?
#
loop_
_entity_poly.entity_id
_entity_poly.type
_entity_poly.pdbx_seq_one_letter_code
_entity_poly.pdbx_strand_id
1 'polypeptide(L)'
;MTQFNPVDHPHRRYNPLTGQWILVSPHRAKRPWQGAQETPAKQVLPAHDPDCFLCAGNVRVTGDKNPDYTGTYVFTNDFAALMSDTPDAPESNDPLMRCQSARGTSRVICFSPDHSKTLPELSVAALTEIVKTWQEQTAELGKTYPWVQVFENKGAAMGCSNPHPHGQVWANSFLPNEAEREDRLQKNILPGRNRQCWWIMFSASWQTVAVPLSKPNTG
;
A
#
# COMPACT_ATOMS: atom_id res chain seq x y z
N MET A 1 -1.38 -8.87 -44.70
CA MET A 1 -0.78 -8.57 -43.38
C MET A 1 -1.66 -9.18 -42.32
N THR A 2 -1.09 -9.82 -41.30
CA THR A 2 -1.87 -10.31 -40.15
C THR A 2 -2.38 -9.11 -39.34
N GLN A 3 -3.66 -9.16 -38.96
CA GLN A 3 -4.28 -8.11 -38.14
C GLN A 3 -3.71 -8.16 -36.72
N PHE A 4 -3.51 -6.98 -36.11
CA PHE A 4 -3.08 -6.91 -34.72
C PHE A 4 -4.15 -7.50 -33.78
N ASN A 5 -3.75 -8.43 -32.90
CA ASN A 5 -4.59 -8.97 -31.84
C ASN A 5 -3.90 -8.74 -30.48
N PRO A 6 -4.43 -7.89 -29.57
CA PRO A 6 -3.82 -7.66 -28.26
C PRO A 6 -3.83 -8.89 -27.34
N VAL A 7 -4.61 -9.92 -27.65
CA VAL A 7 -4.64 -11.19 -26.91
C VAL A 7 -3.37 -12.01 -27.17
N ASP A 8 -2.80 -11.92 -28.37
CA ASP A 8 -1.65 -12.76 -28.79
C ASP A 8 -0.38 -11.94 -29.01
N HIS A 9 -0.50 -10.71 -29.50
CA HIS A 9 0.64 -9.91 -29.92
C HIS A 9 1.18 -9.02 -28.78
N PRO A 10 2.52 -8.94 -28.62
CA PRO A 10 3.13 -8.01 -27.69
C PRO A 10 2.74 -6.56 -27.97
N HIS A 11 2.47 -5.81 -26.91
CA HIS A 11 2.08 -4.40 -27.00
C HIS A 11 2.46 -3.66 -25.72
N ARG A 12 2.36 -2.34 -25.72
CA ARG A 12 2.56 -1.52 -24.52
C ARG A 12 1.24 -0.86 -24.14
N ARG A 13 0.96 -0.76 -22.84
CA ARG A 13 -0.17 0.01 -22.30
C ARG A 13 0.36 1.16 -21.47
N TYR A 14 -0.21 2.34 -21.64
CA TYR A 14 0.21 3.54 -20.93
C TYR A 14 -0.55 3.65 -19.60
N ASN A 15 0.19 3.92 -18.51
CA ASN A 15 -0.39 4.31 -17.23
C ASN A 15 -0.34 5.84 -17.10
N PRO A 16 -1.49 6.53 -17.18
CA PRO A 16 -1.54 7.99 -17.13
C PRO A 16 -1.26 8.58 -15.74
N LEU A 17 -1.33 7.79 -14.66
CA LEU A 17 -1.00 8.24 -13.31
C LEU A 17 0.51 8.33 -13.07
N THR A 18 1.28 7.46 -13.71
CA THR A 18 2.74 7.45 -13.59
C THR A 18 3.43 8.05 -14.82
N GLY A 19 2.70 8.20 -15.92
CA GLY A 19 3.25 8.65 -17.20
C GLY A 19 4.16 7.63 -17.87
N GLN A 20 4.03 6.35 -17.52
CA GLN A 20 4.92 5.27 -17.95
C GLN A 20 4.19 4.22 -18.78
N TRP A 21 4.96 3.46 -19.56
CA TRP A 21 4.46 2.36 -20.38
C TRP A 21 4.80 1.01 -19.77
N ILE A 22 3.84 0.08 -19.79
CA ILE A 22 4.00 -1.30 -19.36
C ILE A 22 4.01 -2.21 -20.58
N LEU A 23 5.03 -3.04 -20.72
CA LEU A 23 5.11 -4.07 -21.76
C LEU A 23 4.20 -5.26 -21.40
N VAL A 24 3.37 -5.67 -22.36
CA VAL A 24 2.51 -6.85 -22.26
C VAL A 24 3.02 -7.89 -23.26
N SER A 25 3.35 -9.09 -22.77
CA SER A 25 3.78 -10.23 -23.58
C SER A 25 2.90 -11.45 -23.27
N PRO A 26 1.75 -11.63 -23.95
CA PRO A 26 0.69 -12.54 -23.51
C PRO A 26 1.09 -14.01 -23.32
N HIS A 27 2.07 -14.50 -24.09
CA HIS A 27 2.51 -15.89 -24.01
C HIS A 27 3.73 -16.12 -23.11
N ARG A 28 4.23 -15.09 -22.42
CA ARG A 28 5.51 -15.18 -21.66
C ARG A 28 5.47 -16.22 -20.54
N ALA A 29 4.34 -16.37 -19.86
CA ALA A 29 4.15 -17.33 -18.77
C ALA A 29 4.16 -18.81 -19.23
N LYS A 30 4.07 -19.09 -20.54
CA LYS A 30 4.18 -20.46 -21.09
C LYS A 30 5.61 -21.00 -21.07
N ARG A 31 6.61 -20.16 -20.79
CA ARG A 31 8.01 -20.59 -20.71
C ARG A 31 8.17 -21.53 -19.50
N PRO A 32 8.86 -22.68 -19.65
CA PRO A 32 9.16 -23.56 -18.53
C PRO A 32 9.83 -22.79 -17.38
N TRP A 33 9.30 -22.96 -16.16
CA TRP A 33 9.83 -22.36 -14.94
C TRP A 33 10.57 -23.42 -14.13
N GLN A 34 11.85 -23.18 -13.88
CA GLN A 34 12.72 -23.99 -13.00
C GLN A 34 13.37 -23.12 -11.91
N GLY A 35 12.83 -21.93 -11.68
CA GLY A 35 13.33 -20.99 -10.68
C GLY A 35 12.78 -21.27 -9.29
N ALA A 36 12.85 -20.26 -8.43
CA ALA A 36 12.34 -20.32 -7.07
C ALA A 36 10.87 -20.76 -7.01
N GLN A 37 10.55 -21.55 -5.99
CA GLN A 37 9.18 -21.90 -5.62
C GLN A 37 8.86 -21.26 -4.28
N GLU A 38 7.77 -20.52 -4.23
CA GLU A 38 7.33 -19.87 -3.00
C GLU A 38 6.82 -20.90 -1.99
N THR A 39 7.16 -20.69 -0.72
CA THR A 39 6.62 -21.53 0.36
C THR A 39 5.26 -20.98 0.75
N PRO A 40 4.17 -21.78 0.65
CA PRO A 40 2.86 -21.34 1.13
C PRO A 40 2.91 -21.00 2.63
N ALA A 41 2.13 -19.99 3.03
CA ALA A 41 1.99 -19.65 4.45
C ALA A 41 1.39 -20.83 5.24
N LYS A 42 1.73 -20.92 6.53
CA LYS A 42 1.13 -21.91 7.44
C LYS A 42 -0.38 -21.68 7.51
N GLN A 43 -1.16 -22.75 7.36
CA GLN A 43 -2.63 -22.68 7.35
C GLN A 43 -3.27 -22.46 8.73
N VAL A 44 -2.55 -22.76 9.82
CA VAL A 44 -3.10 -22.66 11.18
C VAL A 44 -2.13 -21.88 12.05
N LEU A 45 -2.56 -20.70 12.47
CA LEU A 45 -1.91 -19.87 13.48
C LEU A 45 -2.83 -19.79 14.70
N PRO A 46 -2.29 -19.64 15.92
CA PRO A 46 -3.13 -19.44 17.09
C PRO A 46 -3.75 -18.04 17.06
N ALA A 47 -4.92 -17.87 17.69
CA ALA A 47 -5.55 -16.56 17.81
C ALA A 47 -4.73 -15.60 18.69
N HIS A 48 -3.95 -16.13 19.63
CA HIS A 48 -2.96 -15.39 20.41
C HIS A 48 -1.65 -16.17 20.43
N ASP A 49 -0.57 -15.51 20.04
CA ASP A 49 0.79 -16.03 20.13
C ASP A 49 1.52 -15.28 21.26
N PRO A 50 1.97 -15.97 22.33
CA PRO A 50 2.64 -15.35 23.47
C PRO A 50 4.00 -14.73 23.14
N ASP A 51 4.62 -15.14 22.03
CA ASP A 51 5.93 -14.64 21.59
C ASP A 51 5.79 -13.51 20.55
N CYS A 52 4.57 -13.22 20.09
CA CYS A 52 4.34 -12.17 19.11
C CYS A 52 4.37 -10.77 19.73
N PHE A 53 5.25 -9.91 19.24
CA PHE A 53 5.37 -8.50 19.69
C PHE A 53 4.14 -7.62 19.42
N LEU A 54 3.19 -8.06 18.60
CA LEU A 54 2.00 -7.27 18.21
C LEU A 54 0.72 -7.76 18.90
N CYS A 55 0.72 -8.95 19.50
CA CYS A 55 -0.44 -9.49 20.22
C CYS A 55 -0.81 -8.62 21.43
N ALA A 56 -2.10 -8.60 21.75
CA ALA A 56 -2.62 -7.93 22.94
C ALA A 56 -1.98 -8.49 24.22
N GLY A 57 -1.66 -7.59 25.16
CA GLY A 57 -1.04 -7.93 26.44
C GLY A 57 0.44 -8.34 26.39
N ASN A 58 1.01 -8.55 25.20
CA ASN A 58 2.41 -8.94 25.04
C ASN A 58 3.37 -7.76 25.17
N VAL A 59 4.63 -8.08 25.46
CA VAL A 59 5.73 -7.10 25.51
C VAL A 59 6.35 -6.97 24.13
N ARG A 60 6.53 -5.75 23.66
CA ARG A 60 7.23 -5.43 22.41
C ARG A 60 8.74 -5.61 22.57
N VAL A 61 9.45 -5.61 21.45
CA VAL A 61 10.92 -5.77 21.42
C VAL A 61 11.66 -4.72 22.26
N THR A 62 11.08 -3.53 22.45
CA THR A 62 11.63 -2.44 23.27
C THR A 62 11.32 -2.55 24.76
N GLY A 63 10.51 -3.52 25.18
CA GLY A 63 10.08 -3.70 26.56
C GLY A 63 8.72 -3.07 26.89
N ASP A 64 8.14 -2.29 25.99
CA ASP A 64 6.80 -1.71 26.17
C ASP A 64 5.72 -2.79 26.12
N LYS A 65 4.73 -2.71 27.01
CA LYS A 65 3.60 -3.64 27.03
C LYS A 65 2.46 -3.14 26.14
N ASN A 66 1.99 -3.98 25.23
CA ASN A 66 0.76 -3.72 24.49
C ASN A 66 -0.45 -3.75 25.44
N PRO A 67 -1.43 -2.86 25.25
CA PRO A 67 -2.69 -2.95 26.00
C PRO A 67 -3.41 -4.27 25.67
N ASP A 68 -4.37 -4.64 26.52
CA ASP A 68 -5.29 -5.74 26.26
C ASP A 68 -6.38 -5.29 25.26
N TYR A 69 -5.94 -4.88 24.06
CA TYR A 69 -6.81 -4.30 23.04
C TYR A 69 -7.73 -5.37 22.43
N THR A 70 -8.96 -4.97 22.09
CA THR A 70 -9.98 -5.88 21.53
C THR A 70 -10.37 -5.56 20.08
N GLY A 71 -9.89 -4.44 19.55
CA GLY A 71 -10.12 -3.99 18.18
C GLY A 71 -8.81 -3.64 17.49
N THR A 72 -8.77 -2.53 16.78
CA THR A 72 -7.52 -1.99 16.23
C THR A 72 -6.64 -1.44 17.34
N TYR A 73 -5.32 -1.50 17.13
CA TYR A 73 -4.35 -0.89 18.03
C TYR A 73 -3.27 -0.17 17.24
N VAL A 74 -2.99 1.07 17.61
CA VAL A 74 -2.01 1.92 16.94
C VAL A 74 -0.92 2.32 17.93
N PHE A 75 0.33 2.22 17.50
CA PHE A 75 1.48 2.72 18.24
C PHE A 75 2.55 3.26 17.30
N THR A 76 3.40 4.16 17.81
CA THR A 76 4.58 4.62 17.07
C THR A 76 5.54 3.44 16.91
N ASN A 77 6.03 3.22 15.70
CA ASN A 77 6.93 2.12 15.40
C ASN A 77 8.22 2.25 16.23
N ASP A 78 8.59 1.19 16.94
CA ASP A 78 9.80 1.11 17.76
C ASP A 78 11.08 1.38 16.94
N PHE A 79 11.05 1.08 15.64
CA PHE A 79 12.11 1.35 14.67
C PHE A 79 11.60 2.23 13.53
N ALA A 80 11.08 3.41 13.88
CA ALA A 80 10.53 4.34 12.90
C ALA A 80 11.55 4.73 11.82
N ALA A 81 11.11 4.73 10.56
CA ALA A 81 11.95 5.11 9.41
C ALA A 81 12.16 6.63 9.32
N LEU A 82 11.28 7.42 9.94
CA LEU A 82 11.37 8.87 10.04
C LEU A 82 11.15 9.32 11.48
N MET A 83 11.87 10.37 11.89
CA MET A 83 11.69 11.04 13.16
C MET A 83 11.26 12.50 12.93
N SER A 84 10.50 13.07 13.87
CA SER A 84 9.93 14.41 13.70
C SER A 84 10.97 15.52 13.90
N ASP A 85 12.01 15.23 14.68
CA ASP A 85 13.06 16.14 15.14
C ASP A 85 14.40 15.92 14.44
N THR A 86 14.42 15.13 13.36
CA THR A 86 15.63 14.96 12.53
C THR A 86 16.17 16.33 12.11
N PRO A 87 17.47 16.63 12.35
CA PRO A 87 18.08 17.89 11.95
C PRO A 87 17.99 18.12 10.44
N ASP A 88 18.06 19.37 10.03
CA ASP A 88 18.07 19.69 8.61
C ASP A 88 19.35 19.19 7.92
N ALA A 89 19.18 18.61 6.74
CA ALA A 89 20.29 18.23 5.87
C ALA A 89 20.95 19.49 5.28
N PRO A 90 22.26 19.47 5.00
CA PRO A 90 22.94 20.61 4.39
C PRO A 90 22.37 20.90 3.00
N GLU A 91 21.98 22.15 2.76
CA GLU A 91 21.57 22.58 1.42
C GLU A 91 22.77 22.56 0.47
N SER A 92 22.59 21.96 -0.71
CA SER A 92 23.59 21.91 -1.77
C SER A 92 22.96 22.23 -3.12
N ASN A 93 23.65 23.07 -3.90
CA ASN A 93 23.28 23.38 -5.27
C ASN A 93 23.99 22.47 -6.29
N ASP A 94 24.83 21.52 -5.84
CA ASP A 94 25.55 20.59 -6.71
C ASP A 94 24.57 19.86 -7.64
N PRO A 95 24.75 19.88 -8.98
CA PRO A 95 23.78 19.32 -9.91
C PRO A 95 23.73 17.78 -9.93
N LEU A 96 24.70 17.10 -9.34
CA LEU A 96 24.85 15.64 -9.35
C LEU A 96 24.61 15.01 -7.98
N MET A 97 25.04 15.67 -6.90
CA MET A 97 25.02 15.13 -5.55
C MET A 97 24.25 16.06 -4.61
N ARG A 98 22.95 15.78 -4.46
CA ARG A 98 22.03 16.51 -3.58
C ARG A 98 21.46 15.60 -2.51
N CYS A 99 21.24 16.16 -1.32
CA CYS A 99 20.42 15.57 -0.27
C CYS A 99 19.41 16.61 0.21
N GLN A 100 18.33 16.15 0.85
CA GLN A 100 17.29 16.99 1.42
C GLN A 100 16.87 16.43 2.79
N SER A 101 16.39 17.30 3.67
CA SER A 101 15.85 16.89 4.97
C SER A 101 14.66 15.95 4.79
N ALA A 102 14.57 14.94 5.66
CA ALA A 102 13.44 14.02 5.73
C ALA A 102 12.97 13.90 7.18
N ARG A 103 11.83 14.52 7.50
CA ARG A 103 11.18 14.43 8.81
C ARG A 103 9.84 13.74 8.68
N GLY A 104 9.38 13.11 9.75
CA GLY A 104 8.16 12.32 9.70
C GLY A 104 7.91 11.50 10.94
N THR A 105 7.00 10.55 10.80
CA THR A 105 6.78 9.50 11.80
C THR A 105 6.28 8.23 11.12
N SER A 106 6.51 7.10 11.78
CA SER A 106 6.02 5.79 11.36
C SER A 106 5.17 5.19 12.48
N ARG A 107 3.95 4.76 12.17
CA ARG A 107 3.06 4.05 13.09
C ARG A 107 2.74 2.67 12.56
N VAL A 108 2.52 1.73 13.48
CA VAL A 108 2.00 0.38 13.21
C VAL A 108 0.53 0.34 13.62
N ILE A 109 -0.29 -0.35 12.83
CA ILE A 109 -1.72 -0.57 13.11
C ILE A 109 -1.99 -2.07 13.14
N CYS A 110 -2.16 -2.66 14.33
CA CYS A 110 -2.71 -4.00 14.44
C CYS A 110 -4.20 -3.97 14.06
N PHE A 111 -4.63 -4.90 13.20
CA PHE A 111 -6.00 -4.91 12.68
C PHE A 111 -7.02 -5.46 13.68
N SER A 112 -6.61 -6.43 14.49
CA SER A 112 -7.41 -7.06 15.54
C SER A 112 -6.49 -7.79 16.53
N PRO A 113 -6.95 -8.18 17.73
CA PRO A 113 -6.11 -8.99 18.62
C PRO A 113 -5.90 -10.43 18.11
N ASP A 114 -6.69 -10.88 17.14
CA ASP A 114 -6.63 -12.23 16.59
C ASP A 114 -5.45 -12.34 15.61
N HIS A 115 -4.38 -12.96 16.08
CA HIS A 115 -3.14 -13.19 15.33
C HIS A 115 -3.35 -14.08 14.10
N SER A 116 -4.42 -14.87 14.06
CA SER A 116 -4.66 -15.85 13.01
C SER A 116 -5.46 -15.30 11.82
N LYS A 117 -6.19 -14.20 11.99
CA LYS A 117 -7.17 -13.74 11.00
C LYS A 117 -6.68 -12.58 10.17
N THR A 118 -6.52 -12.82 8.87
CA THR A 118 -6.23 -11.76 7.91
C THR A 118 -7.51 -11.00 7.52
N LEU A 119 -7.37 -9.85 6.84
CA LEU A 119 -8.50 -9.00 6.40
C LEU A 119 -9.72 -9.77 5.82
N PRO A 120 -9.58 -10.74 4.89
CA PRO A 120 -10.73 -11.47 4.34
C PRO A 120 -11.47 -12.36 5.36
N GLU A 121 -10.88 -12.64 6.52
CA GLU A 121 -11.44 -13.49 7.57
C GLU A 121 -12.09 -12.67 8.69
N LEU A 122 -11.93 -11.34 8.66
CA LEU A 122 -12.55 -10.43 9.60
C LEU A 122 -13.99 -10.13 9.21
N SER A 123 -14.82 -9.81 10.22
CA SER A 123 -16.18 -9.37 9.98
C SER A 123 -16.19 -7.98 9.31
N VAL A 124 -17.26 -7.66 8.60
CA VAL A 124 -17.46 -6.32 8.00
C VAL A 124 -17.40 -5.22 9.06
N ALA A 125 -17.87 -5.48 10.27
CA ALA A 125 -17.78 -4.53 11.38
C ALA A 125 -16.31 -4.27 11.79
N ALA A 126 -15.49 -5.32 11.91
CA ALA A 126 -14.06 -5.17 12.18
C ALA A 126 -13.32 -4.44 11.05
N LEU A 127 -13.65 -4.75 9.79
CA LEU A 127 -13.11 -4.02 8.63
C LEU A 127 -13.52 -2.54 8.64
N THR A 128 -14.73 -2.22 9.10
CA THR A 128 -15.19 -0.83 9.24
C THR A 128 -14.37 -0.08 10.29
N GLU A 129 -14.06 -0.70 11.43
CA GLU A 129 -13.18 -0.10 12.44
C GLU A 129 -11.73 0.09 11.94
N ILE A 130 -11.23 -0.81 11.09
CA ILE A 130 -9.93 -0.62 10.42
C ILE A 130 -9.96 0.62 9.51
N VAL A 131 -11.00 0.76 8.67
CA VAL A 131 -11.15 1.94 7.81
C VAL A 131 -11.27 3.22 8.62
N LYS A 132 -12.02 3.19 9.72
CA LYS A 132 -12.15 4.33 10.64
C LYS A 132 -10.79 4.68 11.28
N THR A 133 -10.02 3.67 11.70
CA THR A 133 -8.67 3.87 12.23
C THR A 133 -7.77 4.53 11.17
N TRP A 134 -7.81 4.10 9.91
CA TRP A 134 -7.07 4.76 8.83
C TRP A 134 -7.48 6.23 8.66
N GLN A 135 -8.78 6.52 8.68
CA GLN A 135 -9.28 7.89 8.59
C GLN A 135 -8.78 8.77 9.74
N GLU A 136 -8.84 8.25 10.97
CA GLU A 136 -8.36 8.95 12.17
C GLU A 136 -6.87 9.23 12.09
N GLN A 137 -6.06 8.23 11.73
CA GLN A 137 -4.60 8.37 11.59
C GLN A 137 -4.22 9.35 10.47
N THR A 138 -4.87 9.27 9.32
CA THR A 138 -4.64 10.21 8.21
C THR A 138 -5.05 11.63 8.59
N ALA A 139 -6.20 11.82 9.23
CA ALA A 139 -6.68 13.14 9.63
C ALA A 139 -5.83 13.76 10.75
N GLU A 140 -5.31 12.96 11.68
CA GLU A 140 -4.41 13.42 12.72
C GLU A 140 -3.06 13.85 12.14
N LEU A 141 -2.38 12.95 11.43
CA LEU A 141 -1.04 13.19 10.89
C LEU A 141 -1.05 14.25 9.78
N GLY A 142 -2.13 14.33 9.00
CA GLY A 142 -2.32 15.32 7.94
C GLY A 142 -2.43 16.76 8.42
N LYS A 143 -2.62 17.01 9.73
CA LYS A 143 -2.53 18.36 10.31
C LYS A 143 -1.10 18.90 10.33
N THR A 144 -0.12 18.00 10.32
CA THR A 144 1.31 18.33 10.44
C THR A 144 2.07 18.03 9.15
N TYR A 145 1.74 16.93 8.49
CA TYR A 145 2.51 16.41 7.35
C TYR A 145 1.71 16.54 6.04
N PRO A 146 2.34 17.00 4.94
CA PRO A 146 1.68 17.11 3.64
C PRO A 146 1.35 15.76 2.99
N TRP A 147 2.01 14.67 3.40
CA TRP A 147 1.73 13.34 2.89
C TRP A 147 1.62 12.32 4.01
N VAL A 148 0.53 11.56 4.01
CA VAL A 148 0.30 10.44 4.92
C VAL A 148 0.01 9.19 4.10
N GLN A 149 0.92 8.22 4.14
CA GLN A 149 0.83 6.96 3.42
C GLN A 149 0.36 5.86 4.36
N VAL A 150 -0.87 5.40 4.15
CA VAL A 150 -1.37 4.14 4.74
C VAL A 150 -1.01 3.00 3.79
N PHE A 151 -0.48 1.89 4.32
CA PHE A 151 -0.14 0.71 3.51
C PHE A 151 -0.09 -0.57 4.35
N GLU A 152 -0.10 -1.73 3.68
CA GLU A 152 0.04 -3.06 4.27
C GLU A 152 1.05 -3.86 3.45
N ASN A 153 1.98 -4.54 4.13
CA ASN A 153 2.82 -5.57 3.52
C ASN A 153 2.35 -6.93 4.03
N LYS A 154 1.68 -7.72 3.18
CA LYS A 154 1.12 -9.02 3.56
C LYS A 154 1.96 -10.19 3.06
N GLY A 155 2.40 -11.03 3.99
CA GLY A 155 3.12 -12.27 3.71
C GLY A 155 4.62 -12.07 3.48
N ALA A 156 5.39 -13.15 3.66
CA ALA A 156 6.85 -13.11 3.60
C ALA A 156 7.38 -12.64 2.23
N ALA A 157 6.73 -13.06 1.14
CA ALA A 157 7.10 -12.65 -0.23
C ALA A 157 7.00 -11.14 -0.46
N MET A 158 6.20 -10.42 0.34
CA MET A 158 6.03 -8.97 0.28
C MET A 158 6.87 -8.23 1.34
N GLY A 159 7.82 -8.90 1.99
CA GLY A 159 8.72 -8.29 2.98
C GLY A 159 8.11 -8.06 4.36
N CYS A 160 7.03 -8.78 4.70
CA CYS A 160 6.43 -8.72 6.04
C CYS A 160 7.34 -9.39 7.07
N SER A 161 7.77 -8.65 8.09
CA SER A 161 8.70 -9.14 9.13
C SER A 161 8.01 -9.71 10.37
N ASN A 162 6.70 -9.48 10.54
CA ASN A 162 5.92 -10.00 11.66
C ASN A 162 4.63 -10.66 11.15
N PRO A 163 4.32 -11.91 11.57
CA PRO A 163 3.16 -12.64 11.05
C PRO A 163 1.80 -12.09 11.51
N HIS A 164 1.75 -11.26 12.57
CA HIS A 164 0.50 -10.69 13.06
C HIS A 164 -0.11 -9.73 12.01
N PRO A 165 -1.41 -9.83 11.68
CA PRO A 165 -2.07 -8.96 10.71
C PRO A 165 -2.02 -7.48 11.11
N HIS A 166 -1.26 -6.68 10.35
CA HIS A 166 -1.09 -5.26 10.63
C HIS A 166 -0.85 -4.44 9.36
N GLY A 167 -1.18 -3.15 9.44
CA GLY A 167 -0.79 -2.13 8.49
C GLY A 167 0.24 -1.18 9.10
N GLN A 168 0.67 -0.22 8.29
CA GLN A 168 1.54 0.87 8.70
C GLN A 168 1.03 2.20 8.17
N VAL A 169 1.40 3.27 8.87
CA VAL A 169 1.16 4.65 8.42
C VAL A 169 2.44 5.44 8.55
N TRP A 170 2.95 5.92 7.42
CA TRP A 170 4.14 6.77 7.38
C TRP A 170 3.73 8.17 6.94
N ALA A 171 4.08 9.16 7.75
CA ALA A 171 3.86 10.57 7.43
C ALA A 171 5.19 11.25 7.10
N ASN A 172 5.21 12.03 6.03
CA ASN A 172 6.42 12.64 5.50
C ASN A 172 6.28 14.16 5.42
N SER A 173 7.34 14.89 5.75
CA SER A 173 7.43 16.35 5.60
C SER A 173 7.54 16.82 4.14
N PHE A 174 7.52 15.89 3.18
CA PHE A 174 7.66 16.10 1.75
C PHE A 174 6.70 15.18 0.98
N LEU A 175 6.49 15.44 -0.31
CA LEU A 175 5.77 14.53 -1.19
C LEU A 175 6.72 13.45 -1.72
N PRO A 176 6.48 12.15 -1.45
CA PRO A 176 7.26 11.07 -2.04
C PRO A 176 7.11 11.01 -3.57
N ASN A 177 8.01 10.30 -4.24
CA ASN A 177 8.09 10.23 -5.71
C ASN A 177 6.76 9.91 -6.41
N GLU A 178 6.03 8.91 -5.91
CA GLU A 178 4.73 8.52 -6.50
C GLU A 178 3.68 9.62 -6.29
N ALA A 179 3.64 10.21 -5.09
CA ALA A 179 2.69 11.27 -4.74
C ALA A 179 2.90 12.54 -5.58
N GLU A 180 4.14 13.01 -5.71
CA GLU A 180 4.47 14.17 -6.57
C GLU A 180 4.05 13.91 -8.01
N ARG A 181 4.39 12.72 -8.52
CA ARG A 181 4.18 12.37 -9.92
C ARG A 181 2.70 12.28 -10.24
N GLU A 182 1.93 11.59 -9.40
CA GLU A 182 0.48 11.48 -9.55
C GLU A 182 -0.22 12.84 -9.41
N ASP A 183 0.18 13.67 -8.45
CA ASP A 183 -0.38 15.01 -8.26
C ASP A 183 -0.14 15.89 -9.50
N ARG A 184 1.10 15.94 -10.00
CA ARG A 184 1.46 16.71 -11.19
C ARG A 184 0.72 16.22 -12.44
N LEU A 185 0.64 14.91 -12.66
CA LEU A 185 -0.01 14.35 -13.84
C LEU A 185 -1.53 14.54 -13.81
N GLN A 186 -2.17 14.36 -12.64
CA GLN A 186 -3.59 14.64 -12.49
C GLN A 186 -3.92 16.12 -12.69
N LYS A 187 -3.07 17.05 -12.22
CA LYS A 187 -3.22 18.49 -12.49
C LYS A 187 -3.17 18.81 -13.99
N ASN A 188 -2.29 18.15 -14.74
CA ASN A 188 -2.14 18.36 -16.18
C ASN A 188 -3.30 17.78 -17.01
N ILE A 189 -3.97 16.73 -16.52
CA ILE A 189 -5.14 16.10 -17.18
C ILE A 189 -6.42 16.93 -17.00
N LEU A 190 -6.38 18.03 -16.23
CA LEU A 190 -7.50 18.94 -15.99
C LEU A 190 -7.55 20.22 -16.89
N PRO A 191 -7.36 20.21 -18.24
CA PRO A 191 -7.52 21.44 -19.00
C PRO A 191 -8.99 21.67 -19.41
N GLY A 192 -9.59 22.74 -18.89
CA GLY A 192 -10.78 23.40 -19.47
C GLY A 192 -12.18 22.92 -19.01
N ARG A 193 -12.99 23.89 -18.57
CA ARG A 193 -14.44 23.99 -18.20
C ARG A 193 -15.27 22.78 -17.67
N ASN A 194 -14.90 21.52 -17.85
CA ASN A 194 -15.54 20.35 -17.25
C ASN A 194 -14.53 19.56 -16.41
N ARG A 195 -14.16 20.13 -15.26
CA ARG A 195 -13.20 19.58 -14.29
C ARG A 195 -13.67 18.21 -13.77
N GLN A 196 -13.27 17.12 -14.40
CA GLN A 196 -13.46 15.78 -13.85
C GLN A 196 -12.11 15.17 -13.51
N CYS A 197 -11.96 14.73 -12.27
CA CYS A 197 -10.80 13.98 -11.81
C CYS A 197 -10.58 12.76 -12.72
N TRP A 198 -9.32 12.45 -13.06
CA TRP A 198 -8.98 11.31 -13.93
C TRP A 198 -9.62 10.01 -13.41
N TRP A 199 -9.61 9.79 -12.09
CA TRP A 199 -10.25 8.64 -11.45
C TRP A 199 -11.75 8.55 -11.71
N ILE A 200 -12.45 9.68 -11.82
CA ILE A 200 -13.90 9.72 -12.12
C ILE A 200 -14.12 9.29 -13.57
N MET A 201 -13.36 9.88 -14.51
CA MET A 201 -13.43 9.53 -15.93
C MET A 201 -13.07 8.06 -16.18
N PHE A 202 -12.04 7.57 -15.50
CA PHE A 202 -11.61 6.18 -15.57
C PHE A 202 -12.66 5.23 -15.01
N SER A 203 -13.22 5.52 -13.84
CA SER A 203 -14.27 4.68 -13.22
C SER A 203 -15.51 4.58 -14.12
N ALA A 204 -15.94 5.70 -14.73
CA ALA A 204 -17.05 5.71 -15.69
C ALA A 204 -16.74 4.90 -16.97
N SER A 205 -15.51 5.01 -17.48
CA SER A 205 -15.05 4.29 -18.68
C SER A 205 -14.84 2.79 -18.41
N TRP A 206 -14.38 2.43 -17.21
CA TRP A 206 -14.17 1.03 -16.84
C TRP A 206 -15.49 0.26 -16.76
N GLN A 207 -16.54 0.88 -16.18
CA GLN A 207 -17.86 0.27 -16.12
C GLN A 207 -18.45 0.00 -17.52
N THR A 208 -18.13 0.82 -18.51
CA THR A 208 -18.60 0.66 -19.89
C THR A 208 -17.78 -0.35 -20.69
N VAL A 209 -16.48 -0.50 -20.41
CA VAL A 209 -15.57 -1.33 -21.23
C VAL A 209 -15.24 -2.69 -20.61
N ALA A 210 -15.17 -2.82 -19.28
CA ALA A 210 -14.69 -4.05 -18.63
C ALA A 210 -15.81 -5.04 -18.23
N VAL A 211 -17.02 -4.53 -17.94
CA VAL A 211 -18.17 -5.36 -17.50
C VAL A 211 -18.63 -6.38 -18.56
N PRO A 212 -18.52 -6.15 -19.89
CA PRO A 212 -18.90 -7.17 -20.88
C PRO A 212 -17.93 -8.37 -20.96
N LEU A 213 -16.69 -8.24 -20.48
CA LEU A 213 -15.63 -9.26 -20.62
C LEU A 213 -15.69 -10.36 -19.54
N SER A 214 -16.57 -10.24 -18.54
CA SER A 214 -16.68 -11.18 -17.42
C SER A 214 -17.85 -12.16 -17.51
N LYS A 215 -18.63 -12.17 -18.60
CA LYS A 215 -19.65 -13.21 -18.79
C LYS A 215 -18.95 -14.53 -19.14
N PRO A 216 -19.08 -15.59 -18.31
CA PRO A 216 -18.61 -16.91 -18.70
C PRO A 216 -19.37 -17.36 -19.93
N ASN A 217 -18.64 -17.86 -20.92
CA ASN A 217 -19.19 -18.51 -22.09
C ASN A 217 -19.81 -19.83 -21.60
N THR A 218 -21.09 -19.81 -21.22
CA THR A 218 -21.87 -21.03 -20.97
C THR A 218 -22.20 -21.65 -22.33
N GLY A 219 -21.32 -22.53 -22.78
CA GLY A 219 -21.57 -23.53 -23.81
C GLY A 219 -21.46 -24.92 -23.18
#